data_AF-C2XWB7-F1
#
_entry.id   AF-C2XWB7-F1
#
_cell.length_a   1.000
_cell.length_b   1.000
_cell.length_c   1.000
_cell.angle_alpha   90.00
_cell.angle_beta   90.00
_cell.angle_gamma   90.00
#
_symmetry.space_group_name_H-M   'P 1'
#
loop_
_entity.id
_entity.type
_entity.pdbx_description
1 polymer ?
#
loop_
_entity_poly.entity_id
_entity_poly.type
_entity_poly.pdbx_seq_one_letter_code
_entity_poly.pdbx_strand_id
1 'polypeptide(L)'
;MKKCSETFQQIQIQLRNDYLIRGICEREVGEVIRGSKEYETYFLPKVLQWNFLKNNPHMIEKVCADLFTYEALNHAEVEWRKVISCIDNE
;
A
#
# COMPACT_ATOMS: atom_id res chain seq x y z
N MET A 1 -11.11 2.22 2.38
CA MET A 1 -9.64 2.20 2.33
C MET A 1 -8.94 2.71 3.59
N LYS A 2 -9.33 3.86 4.17
CA LYS A 2 -8.69 4.43 5.40
C LYS A 2 -8.53 3.42 6.53
N LYS A 3 -9.59 2.66 6.86
CA LYS A 3 -9.56 1.60 7.89
C LYS A 3 -8.46 0.56 7.70
N CYS A 4 -8.22 0.10 6.46
CA CYS A 4 -7.19 -0.92 6.19
C CYS A 4 -5.77 -0.35 6.42
N SER A 5 -5.55 0.91 6.03
CA SER A 5 -4.29 1.62 6.31
C SER A 5 -4.06 1.85 7.80
N GLU A 6 -5.10 2.22 8.55
CA GLU A 6 -5.02 2.43 10.00
C GLU A 6 -4.74 1.12 10.73
N THR A 7 -5.42 0.03 10.35
CA THR A 7 -5.16 -1.31 10.88
C THR A 7 -3.73 -1.77 10.60
N PHE A 8 -3.21 -1.56 9.38
CA PHE A 8 -1.82 -1.91 9.06
C PHE A 8 -0.80 -1.15 9.93
N GLN A 9 -1.00 0.16 10.12
CA GLN A 9 -0.14 0.96 10.99
C GLN A 9 -0.19 0.49 12.44
N GLN A 10 -1.39 0.18 12.96
CA GLN A 10 -1.56 -0.35 14.31
C GLN A 10 -0.84 -1.68 14.50
N ILE A 11 -0.97 -2.61 13.54
CA ILE A 11 -0.30 -3.90 13.56
C ILE A 11 1.22 -3.72 13.52
N GLN A 12 1.73 -2.81 12.69
CA GLN A 12 3.16 -2.52 12.63
C GLN A 12 3.71 -1.99 13.96
N ILE A 13 2.96 -1.12 14.65
CA ILE A 13 3.32 -0.61 15.98
C ILE A 13 3.28 -1.73 17.01
N GLN A 14 2.23 -2.56 17.01
CA GLN A 14 2.09 -3.69 17.93
C GLN A 14 3.23 -4.70 17.80
N LEU A 15 3.52 -5.13 16.56
CA LEU A 15 4.63 -6.05 16.28
C LEU A 15 5.97 -5.45 16.70
N ARG A 16 6.20 -4.17 16.40
CA ARG A 16 7.43 -3.48 16.83
C ARG A 16 7.59 -3.50 18.34
N ASN A 17 6.54 -3.14 19.09
CA ASN A 17 6.60 -3.11 20.54
C ASN A 17 6.82 -4.52 21.15
N ASP A 18 6.11 -5.52 20.65
CA ASP A 18 6.25 -6.91 21.11
C ASP A 18 7.67 -7.45 20.88
N TYR A 19 8.25 -7.23 19.69
CA TYR A 19 9.62 -7.67 19.40
C TYR A 19 10.67 -6.91 20.22
N LEU A 20 10.49 -5.61 20.47
CA LEU A 20 11.40 -4.85 21.35
C LEU A 20 11.34 -5.35 22.80
N ILE A 21 10.15 -5.67 23.32
CA ILE A 21 9.97 -6.25 24.67
C ILE A 21 10.65 -7.62 24.77
N ARG A 22 10.65 -8.40 23.69
CA ARG A 22 11.36 -9.68 23.59
C ARG A 22 12.88 -9.53 23.48
N GLY A 23 13.40 -8.30 23.48
CA GLY A 23 14.83 -7.99 23.48
C GLY A 23 15.47 -7.88 22.09
N ILE A 24 14.67 -7.84 21.01
CA ILE A 24 15.21 -7.63 19.66
C ILE A 24 15.71 -6.19 19.54
N CYS A 25 16.89 -6.01 18.92
CA CYS A 25 17.47 -4.69 18.74
C CYS A 25 16.61 -3.83 17.80
N GLU A 26 16.48 -2.52 18.07
CA GLU A 26 15.78 -1.59 17.18
C GLU A 26 16.31 -1.58 15.74
N ARG A 27 17.59 -1.92 15.56
CA ARG A 27 18.20 -2.03 14.23
C ARG A 27 17.70 -3.25 13.45
N GLU A 28 17.34 -4.32 14.14
CA GLU A 28 16.95 -5.61 13.55
C GLU A 28 15.43 -5.77 13.51
N VAL A 29 14.70 -5.08 14.41
CA VAL A 29 13.24 -5.21 14.56
C VAL A 29 12.48 -4.99 13.26
N GLY A 30 12.96 -4.08 12.39
CA GLY A 30 12.34 -3.80 11.10
C GLY A 30 12.46 -4.96 10.10
N GLU A 31 13.52 -5.76 10.17
CA GLU A 31 13.68 -6.95 9.32
C GLU A 31 12.81 -8.10 9.84
N VAL A 32 12.79 -8.28 11.16
CA VAL A 32 11.96 -9.30 11.82
C VAL A 32 10.47 -9.06 11.56
N ILE A 33 9.99 -7.82 11.67
CA ILE A 33 8.60 -7.46 11.35
C ILE A 33 8.27 -7.81 9.89
N ARG A 34 9.16 -7.46 8.95
CA ARG A 34 8.92 -7.70 7.52
C ARG A 34 8.79 -9.19 7.15
N GLY A 35 9.37 -10.09 7.96
CA GLY A 35 9.23 -11.54 7.80
C GLY A 35 8.08 -12.17 8.61
N SER A 36 7.25 -11.39 9.29
CA SER A 36 6.12 -11.90 10.08
C SER A 36 4.87 -12.10 9.20
N LYS A 37 4.09 -13.15 9.50
CA LYS A 37 2.83 -13.44 8.79
C LYS A 37 1.81 -12.32 8.97
N GLU A 38 1.80 -11.73 10.15
CA GLU A 38 0.95 -10.61 10.51
C GLU A 38 1.28 -9.39 9.65
N TYR A 39 2.56 -9.07 9.41
CA TYR A 39 2.93 -8.00 8.50
C TYR A 39 2.50 -8.31 7.05
N GLU A 40 2.79 -9.51 6.56
CA GLU A 40 2.44 -9.95 5.20
C GLU A 40 0.93 -9.87 4.92
N THR A 41 0.10 -10.22 5.90
CA THR A 41 -1.37 -10.22 5.76
C THR A 41 -1.93 -8.84 5.42
N TYR A 42 -1.30 -7.77 5.91
CA TYR A 42 -1.78 -6.40 5.76
C TYR A 42 -0.86 -5.53 4.90
N PHE A 43 0.27 -6.07 4.44
CA PHE A 43 1.21 -5.35 3.62
C PHE A 43 0.62 -5.02 2.25
N LEU A 44 0.61 -3.73 1.92
CA LEU A 44 0.24 -3.24 0.60
C LEU A 44 1.47 -2.63 -0.10
N PRO A 45 1.96 -3.25 -1.19
CA PRO A 45 3.04 -2.70 -2.00
C PRO A 45 2.80 -1.23 -2.35
N LYS A 46 3.86 -0.42 -2.34
CA LYS A 46 3.78 1.04 -2.61
C LYS A 46 3.00 1.36 -3.89
N VAL A 47 3.22 0.58 -4.94
CA VAL A 47 2.56 0.75 -6.25
C VAL A 47 1.05 0.51 -6.22
N LEU A 48 0.53 -0.16 -5.18
CA LEU A 48 -0.90 -0.39 -4.98
C LEU A 48 -1.54 0.61 -3.99
N GLN A 49 -0.74 1.48 -3.36
CA GLN A 49 -1.27 2.46 -2.42
C GLN A 49 -1.95 3.61 -3.16
N TRP A 50 -3.20 3.93 -2.81
CA TRP A 50 -3.97 4.98 -3.50
C TRP A 50 -3.28 6.35 -3.52
N ASN A 51 -2.69 6.77 -2.40
CA ASN A 51 -1.94 8.04 -2.35
C ASN A 51 -0.75 8.06 -3.31
N PHE A 52 -0.12 6.91 -3.55
CA PHE A 52 0.96 6.80 -4.52
C PHE A 52 0.42 6.86 -5.96
N LEU A 53 -0.64 6.11 -6.26
CA LEU A 53 -1.29 6.09 -7.57
C LEU A 53 -1.87 7.46 -7.96
N LYS A 54 -2.53 8.14 -7.02
CA LYS A 54 -3.05 9.52 -7.18
C LYS A 54 -1.95 10.51 -7.59
N ASN A 55 -0.77 10.36 -7.02
CA ASN A 55 0.39 11.21 -7.34
C ASN A 55 1.13 10.78 -8.61
N ASN A 56 0.87 9.57 -9.12
CA ASN A 56 1.50 9.00 -10.30
C ASN A 56 0.45 8.37 -11.25
N PRO A 57 -0.46 9.17 -11.85
CA PRO A 57 -1.61 8.61 -12.58
C PRO A 57 -1.21 7.76 -13.80
N HIS A 58 -0.05 8.03 -14.40
CA HIS A 58 0.51 7.22 -15.50
C HIS A 58 0.78 5.76 -15.11
N MET A 59 0.87 5.45 -13.81
CA MET A 59 1.08 4.08 -13.34
C MET A 59 -0.23 3.29 -13.19
N ILE A 60 -1.39 3.94 -13.18
CA ILE A 60 -2.67 3.28 -12.89
C ILE A 60 -2.99 2.22 -13.95
N GLU A 61 -2.92 2.62 -15.22
CA GLU A 61 -3.10 1.74 -16.38
C GLU A 61 -2.23 0.47 -16.27
N LYS A 62 -0.93 0.68 -16.02
CA LYS A 62 0.05 -0.39 -15.92
C LYS A 62 -0.23 -1.32 -14.74
N VAL A 63 -0.59 -0.77 -13.58
CA VAL A 63 -0.95 -1.56 -12.40
C VAL A 63 -2.21 -2.40 -12.66
N CYS A 64 -3.23 -1.82 -13.29
CA CYS A 64 -4.46 -2.54 -13.66
C CYS A 64 -4.16 -3.70 -14.62
N ALA A 65 -3.35 -3.48 -15.64
CA ALA A 65 -2.97 -4.51 -16.61
C ALA A 65 -2.04 -5.58 -16.01
N ASP A 66 -0.91 -5.16 -15.42
CA ASP A 66 0.15 -6.08 -15.00
C ASP A 66 -0.21 -6.87 -13.74
N LEU A 67 -0.89 -6.26 -12.76
CA LEU A 67 -1.17 -6.89 -11.46
C LEU A 67 -2.57 -7.48 -11.37
N PHE A 68 -3.56 -6.87 -12.01
CA PHE A 68 -4.96 -7.31 -11.95
C PHE A 68 -5.44 -7.96 -13.24
N THR A 69 -4.60 -8.05 -14.27
CA THR A 69 -4.93 -8.64 -15.59
C THR A 69 -6.16 -8.02 -16.24
N TYR A 70 -6.45 -6.75 -15.94
CA TYR A 70 -7.52 -6.01 -16.60
C TYR A 70 -7.10 -5.60 -18.00
N GLU A 71 -8.10 -5.48 -18.88
CA GLU A 71 -7.90 -4.94 -20.22
C GLU A 71 -7.45 -3.48 -20.13
N ALA A 72 -6.44 -3.12 -20.92
CA ALA A 72 -5.96 -1.74 -21.00
C ALA A 72 -7.04 -0.85 -21.62
N LEU A 73 -7.39 0.22 -20.90
CA LEU A 73 -8.28 1.28 -21.36
C LEU A 73 -7.57 2.24 -22.33
N ASN A 74 -6.24 2.17 -22.41
CA ASN A 74 -5.36 3.04 -23.18
C ASN A 74 -5.61 4.52 -22.88
N HIS A 75 -5.90 4.83 -21.63
CA HIS A 75 -6.18 6.18 -21.18
C HIS A 75 -4.89 6.98 -21.04
N ALA A 76 -4.93 8.23 -21.50
CA ALA A 76 -3.88 9.20 -21.23
C ALA A 76 -3.89 9.61 -19.75
N GLU A 77 -2.77 10.13 -19.26
CA GLU A 77 -2.65 10.57 -17.87
C GLU A 77 -3.75 11.58 -17.45
N VAL A 78 -4.17 12.46 -18.38
CA VAL A 78 -5.23 13.44 -18.14
C VAL A 78 -6.60 12.80 -17.87
N GLU A 79 -6.88 11.64 -18.46
CA GLU A 79 -8.13 10.91 -18.24
C GLU A 79 -8.10 10.23 -16.87
N TRP A 80 -6.98 9.61 -16.51
CA TRP A 80 -6.77 9.07 -15.17
C TRP A 80 -6.88 10.14 -14.07
N ARG A 81 -6.39 11.36 -14.33
CA ARG A 81 -6.58 12.49 -13.40
C ARG A 81 -8.06 12.86 -13.21
N LYS A 82 -8.89 12.77 -14.25
CA LYS A 82 -10.34 12.97 -14.13
C LYS A 82 -10.97 11.86 -13.29
N VAL A 83 -10.62 10.60 -13.55
CA VAL A 83 -11.10 9.45 -12.78
C VAL A 83 -10.73 9.59 -11.30
N ILE A 84 -9.47 9.92 -10.99
CA ILE A 84 -9.02 10.20 -9.62
C ILE A 84 -9.87 11.31 -8.98
N SER A 85 -10.10 12.42 -9.71
CA SER A 85 -10.91 13.52 -9.20
C SER A 85 -12.35 13.10 -8.92
N CYS A 86 -12.95 12.22 -9.73
CA CYS A 86 -14.28 11.69 -9.45
C CYS A 86 -14.27 10.85 -8.17
N ILE A 87 -13.30 9.94 -8.01
CA ILE A 87 -13.18 9.06 -6.83
C ILE A 87 -12.93 9.84 -5.54
N ASP A 88 -12.12 10.90 -5.58
CA ASP A 88 -11.80 11.71 -4.39
C ASP A 88 -12.92 12.68 -3.99
N ASN A 89 -13.84 12.99 -4.91
CA ASN A 89 -14.99 13.86 -4.67
C ASN A 89 -16.23 13.09 -4.14
N GLU A 90 -16.14 11.75 -4.05
CA GLU A 90 -17.13 10.85 -3.39
C GLU A 90 -16.77 10.59 -1.93
#